data_AF-A0AAN8IUI9-F1
#
_entry.id   AF-A0AAN8IUI9-F1
#
_cell.length_a   1.000
_cell.length_b   1.000
_cell.length_c   1.000
_cell.angle_alpha   90.00
_cell.angle_beta   90.00
_cell.angle_gamma   90.00
#
_symmetry.space_group_name_H-M   'P 1'
#
loop_
_entity.id
_entity.type
_entity.pdbx_description
1 polymer ?
#
loop_
_entity_poly.entity_id
_entity_poly.type
_entity_poly.pdbx_seq_one_letter_code
_entity_poly.pdbx_strand_id
1 'polypeptide(L)'
;MLVIFRDFAPEHYIENFLVDVGELKMVEQEVVKEGQENVSESRPSRRANGTWIDHRASDGVARIFRRAVSFLPSVNYSMSEQWLVLKYRPGGHYAPHHDYISYSSPETYDFWMKNYGNRMATFFWSYSLLKRVEV
;
A
#
# COMPACT_ATOMS: atom_id res chain seq x y z
N MET A 1 2.81 13.63 11.03
CA MET A 1 1.38 14.04 11.03
C MET A 1 0.54 12.80 10.71
N LEU A 2 -0.57 12.59 11.41
CA LEU A 2 -1.51 11.49 11.15
C LEU A 2 -2.92 12.08 11.00
N VAL A 3 -3.60 11.74 9.92
CA VAL A 3 -5.00 12.12 9.67
C VAL A 3 -5.81 10.86 9.48
N ILE A 4 -6.95 10.76 10.19
CA ILE A 4 -7.80 9.56 10.17
C ILE A 4 -9.13 9.92 9.52
N PHE A 5 -9.44 9.26 8.41
CA PHE A 5 -10.76 9.30 7.78
C PHE A 5 -11.59 8.11 8.26
N ARG A 6 -12.65 8.38 9.02
CA ARG A 6 -13.64 7.37 9.39
C ARG A 6 -14.64 7.18 8.25
N ASP A 7 -15.13 5.96 8.11
CA ASP A 7 -16.11 5.59 7.07
C ASP A 7 -15.63 6.03 5.68
N PHE A 8 -14.34 5.77 5.44
CA PHE A 8 -13.64 6.29 4.27
C PHE A 8 -14.39 5.94 2.99
N ALA A 9 -14.91 4.72 2.83
CA ALA A 9 -15.70 4.28 1.68
C ALA A 9 -17.00 3.57 2.12
N PRO A 10 -18.12 3.76 1.40
CA PRO A 10 -19.33 2.96 1.61
C PRO A 10 -19.08 1.47 1.39
N GLU A 11 -19.83 0.60 2.07
CA GLU A 11 -19.63 -0.86 2.03
C GLU A 11 -19.62 -1.44 0.60
N HIS A 12 -20.58 -1.07 -0.24
CA HIS A 12 -20.61 -1.51 -1.64
C HIS A 12 -19.40 -1.06 -2.49
N TYR A 13 -18.65 -0.02 -2.09
CA TYR A 13 -17.38 0.33 -2.75
C TYR A 13 -16.27 -0.63 -2.32
N ILE A 14 -16.27 -1.02 -1.04
CA ILE A 14 -15.33 -2.00 -0.48
C ILE A 14 -15.55 -3.35 -1.15
N GLU A 15 -16.79 -3.80 -1.27
CA GLU A 15 -17.13 -5.07 -1.92
C GLU A 15 -16.63 -5.13 -3.36
N ASN A 16 -16.89 -4.09 -4.17
CA ASN A 16 -16.40 -4.02 -5.54
C ASN A 16 -14.87 -4.03 -5.60
N PHE A 17 -14.19 -3.32 -4.70
CA PHE A 17 -12.73 -3.37 -4.61
C PHE A 17 -12.23 -4.78 -4.29
N LEU A 18 -12.88 -5.47 -3.35
CA LEU A 18 -12.51 -6.83 -2.94
C LEU A 18 -12.74 -7.87 -4.04
N VAL A 19 -13.76 -7.69 -4.88
CA VAL A 19 -13.98 -8.51 -6.08
C VAL A 19 -12.79 -8.36 -7.03
N ASP A 20 -12.45 -7.12 -7.40
CA ASP A 20 -11.35 -6.84 -8.33
C ASP A 20 -10.01 -7.42 -7.85
N VAL A 21 -9.65 -7.19 -6.59
CA VAL A 21 -8.36 -7.67 -6.06
C VAL A 21 -8.37 -9.16 -5.73
N GLY A 22 -9.55 -9.77 -5.57
CA GLY A 22 -9.74 -11.19 -5.29
C GLY A 22 -9.33 -12.08 -6.47
N GLU A 23 -9.36 -11.54 -7.69
CA GLU A 23 -8.93 -12.23 -8.91
C GLU A 23 -7.40 -12.25 -9.07
N LEU A 24 -6.68 -11.42 -8.32
CA LEU A 24 -5.24 -11.27 -8.45
C LEU A 24 -4.48 -12.34 -7.67
N LYS A 25 -3.41 -12.86 -8.28
CA LYS A 25 -2.48 -13.75 -7.60
C LYS A 25 -1.71 -12.97 -6.51
N MET A 26 -1.91 -13.34 -5.26
CA MET A 26 -1.19 -12.78 -4.12
C MET A 26 0.02 -13.64 -3.73
N VAL A 27 1.21 -13.04 -3.72
CA VAL A 27 2.47 -13.71 -3.37
C VAL A 27 3.04 -13.15 -2.06
N GLU A 28 3.85 -13.93 -1.37
CA GLU A 28 4.56 -13.44 -0.17
C GLU A 28 5.38 -12.20 -0.50
N GLN A 29 5.31 -11.19 0.35
CA GLN A 29 5.85 -9.87 0.07
C GLN A 29 7.22 -9.65 0.72
N GLU A 30 8.23 -9.32 -0.09
CA GLU A 30 9.62 -9.07 0.30
C GLU A 30 9.94 -7.58 0.55
N VAL A 31 10.67 -7.28 1.62
CA VAL A 31 11.04 -5.89 1.94
C VAL A 31 12.28 -5.49 1.18
N VAL A 32 12.43 -4.19 0.92
CA VAL A 32 13.67 -3.70 0.32
C VAL A 32 14.79 -3.81 1.33
N LYS A 33 15.95 -4.27 0.88
CA LYS A 33 17.14 -4.40 1.72
C LYS A 33 17.76 -3.04 1.95
N GLU A 34 17.86 -2.65 3.22
CA GLU A 34 18.43 -1.37 3.63
C GLU A 34 19.81 -1.12 3.01
N GLY A 35 19.92 -0.03 2.26
CA GLY A 35 21.16 0.37 1.59
C GLY A 35 21.46 -0.39 0.28
N GLN A 36 20.59 -1.31 -0.14
CA GLN A 36 20.66 -2.06 -1.39
C GLN A 36 19.29 -2.12 -2.06
N GLU A 37 18.82 -0.96 -2.52
CA GLU A 37 17.42 -0.76 -2.92
C GLU A 37 17.00 -1.46 -4.23
N ASN A 38 17.96 -2.04 -4.95
CA ASN A 38 17.70 -2.94 -6.08
C ASN A 38 17.48 -4.40 -5.66
N VAL A 39 17.53 -4.69 -4.35
CA VAL A 39 17.39 -6.02 -3.79
C VAL A 39 16.20 -6.04 -2.83
N SER A 40 15.20 -6.83 -3.19
CA SER A 40 14.16 -7.24 -2.27
C SER A 40 14.59 -8.53 -1.58
N GLU A 41 14.23 -8.70 -0.32
CA GLU A 41 14.50 -9.93 0.42
C GLU A 41 13.34 -10.30 1.35
N SER A 42 13.16 -11.60 1.52
CA SER A 42 12.24 -12.11 2.54
C SER A 42 12.82 -11.85 3.93
N ARG A 43 12.07 -11.10 4.75
CA ARG A 43 12.43 -10.85 6.15
C ARG A 43 11.29 -11.25 7.08
N PRO A 44 11.60 -11.80 8.28
CA PRO A 44 10.59 -12.06 9.29
C PRO A 44 9.81 -10.82 9.72
N SER A 45 10.36 -9.62 9.52
CA SER A 45 9.69 -8.35 9.83
C SER A 45 8.39 -8.15 9.07
N ARG A 46 8.19 -8.81 7.92
CA ARG A 46 6.92 -8.78 7.19
C ARG A 46 6.44 -10.18 6.83
N ARG A 47 5.20 -10.47 7.23
CA ARG A 47 4.50 -11.73 6.96
C ARG A 47 3.13 -11.39 6.37
N ALA A 48 3.10 -11.14 5.07
CA ALA A 48 1.90 -10.79 4.33
C ALA A 48 1.98 -11.33 2.89
N ASN A 49 0.84 -11.73 2.34
CA ASN A 49 0.70 -11.93 0.90
C ASN A 49 0.18 -10.65 0.28
N GLY A 50 0.59 -10.35 -0.94
CA GLY A 50 0.14 -9.13 -1.61
C GLY A 50 0.36 -9.16 -3.10
N THR A 51 -0.07 -8.07 -3.73
CA THR A 51 0.05 -7.83 -5.15
C THR A 51 0.10 -6.32 -5.41
N TRP A 52 0.70 -5.94 -6.53
CA TRP A 52 0.70 -4.57 -7.02
C TRP A 52 -0.36 -4.42 -8.10
N ILE A 53 -1.13 -3.34 -8.06
CA ILE A 53 -2.17 -3.05 -9.05
C ILE A 53 -2.21 -1.56 -9.38
N ASP A 54 -2.36 -1.24 -10.67
CA ASP A 54 -2.53 0.15 -11.11
C ASP A 54 -3.77 0.78 -10.49
N HIS A 55 -3.67 2.07 -10.17
CA HIS A 55 -4.74 2.86 -9.55
C HIS A 55 -6.07 2.81 -10.30
N ARG A 56 -6.06 2.51 -11.60
CA ARG A 56 -7.25 2.43 -12.45
C ARG A 56 -7.37 1.12 -13.23
N ALA A 57 -6.73 0.05 -12.77
CA ALA A 57 -6.74 -1.25 -13.44
C ALA A 57 -8.14 -1.85 -13.62
N SER A 58 -9.06 -1.55 -12.70
CA SER A 58 -10.43 -2.06 -12.67
C SER A 58 -11.38 -1.04 -12.03
N ASP A 59 -12.69 -1.22 -12.20
CA ASP A 59 -13.69 -0.23 -11.81
C ASP A 59 -13.79 -0.01 -10.28
N GLY A 60 -13.72 -1.07 -9.48
CA GLY A 60 -13.72 -1.01 -8.03
C GLY A 60 -12.44 -0.36 -7.49
N VAL A 61 -11.28 -0.76 -8.00
CA VAL A 61 -9.98 -0.14 -7.68
C VAL A 61 -9.95 1.35 -8.03
N ALA A 62 -10.37 1.70 -9.25
CA ALA A 62 -10.42 3.08 -9.73
C ALA A 62 -11.36 3.95 -8.88
N ARG A 63 -12.45 3.38 -8.39
CA ARG A 63 -13.45 4.07 -7.57
C ARG A 63 -12.90 4.43 -6.19
N ILE A 64 -12.19 3.51 -5.54
CA ILE A 64 -11.49 3.80 -4.27
C ILE A 64 -10.39 4.85 -4.47
N PHE A 65 -9.62 4.75 -5.55
CA PHE A 65 -8.58 5.74 -5.86
C PHE A 65 -9.13 7.15 -6.09
N ARG A 66 -10.17 7.30 -6.92
CA ARG A 66 -10.84 8.61 -7.12
C ARG A 66 -11.33 9.22 -5.81
N ARG A 67 -11.79 8.38 -4.90
CA ARG A 67 -12.21 8.82 -3.58
C ARG A 67 -11.03 9.30 -2.74
N ALA A 68 -9.91 8.58 -2.69
CA ALA A 68 -8.70 9.03 -2.01
C ALA A 68 -8.25 10.42 -2.51
N VAL A 69 -8.23 10.61 -3.84
CA VAL A 69 -7.91 11.89 -4.48
C VAL A 69 -8.85 13.02 -4.03
N SER A 70 -10.15 12.75 -3.85
CA SER A 70 -11.09 13.78 -3.38
C SER A 70 -10.88 14.23 -1.93
N PHE A 71 -10.27 13.39 -1.08
CA PHE A 71 -10.00 13.74 0.32
C PHE A 71 -8.71 14.54 0.50
N LEU A 72 -7.73 14.38 -0.40
CA LEU A 72 -6.44 15.11 -0.35
C LEU A 72 -6.12 15.73 -1.72
N PRO A 73 -6.95 16.69 -2.20
CA PRO A 73 -6.78 17.26 -3.54
C PRO A 73 -5.49 18.05 -3.73
N SER A 74 -4.80 18.41 -2.64
CA SER A 74 -3.51 19.10 -2.67
C SER A 74 -2.31 18.19 -2.93
N VAL A 75 -2.50 16.86 -2.97
CA VAL A 75 -1.43 15.89 -3.25
C VAL A 75 -1.36 15.60 -4.74
N ASN A 76 -0.16 15.61 -5.31
CA ASN A 76 0.05 15.19 -6.70
C ASN A 76 0.18 13.66 -6.80
N TYR A 77 -0.91 12.98 -7.12
CA TYR A 77 -0.96 11.53 -7.30
C TYR A 77 -0.29 11.03 -8.59
N SER A 78 0.22 11.89 -9.47
CA SER A 78 1.04 11.42 -10.60
C SER A 78 2.38 10.84 -10.12
N MET A 79 2.77 11.14 -8.89
CA MET A 79 4.03 10.70 -8.26
C MET A 79 3.83 9.52 -7.31
N SER A 80 2.60 9.02 -7.13
CA SER A 80 2.35 7.88 -6.26
C SER A 80 2.70 6.57 -6.95
N GLU A 81 3.38 5.69 -6.22
CA GLU A 81 3.49 4.27 -6.57
C GLU A 81 2.10 3.63 -6.70
N GLN A 82 2.04 2.51 -7.40
CA GLN A 82 0.83 1.70 -7.54
C GLN A 82 0.29 1.23 -6.18
N TRP A 83 -0.97 0.75 -6.16
CA TRP A 83 -1.51 0.12 -4.96
C TRP A 83 -0.72 -1.14 -4.61
N LEU A 84 -0.18 -1.19 -3.40
CA LEU A 84 0.23 -2.43 -2.76
C LEU A 84 -0.94 -2.96 -1.92
N VAL A 85 -1.61 -4.01 -2.41
CA VAL A 85 -2.71 -4.66 -1.69
C VAL A 85 -2.13 -5.78 -0.84
N LEU A 86 -2.35 -5.73 0.48
CA LEU A 86 -1.83 -6.71 1.43
C LEU A 86 -2.95 -7.49 2.11
N LYS A 87 -2.77 -8.81 2.18
CA LYS A 87 -3.63 -9.76 2.89
C LYS A 87 -2.85 -10.41 4.02
N TYR A 88 -3.29 -10.11 5.24
CA TYR A 88 -2.77 -10.73 6.46
C TYR A 88 -3.65 -11.91 6.86
N ARG A 89 -3.03 -13.09 6.98
CA ARG A 89 -3.65 -14.28 7.58
C ARG A 89 -3.39 -14.27 9.10
N PRO A 90 -4.07 -15.12 9.91
CA PRO A 90 -3.71 -15.29 11.31
C PRO A 90 -2.20 -15.52 11.49
N GLY A 91 -1.57 -14.73 12.37
CA GLY A 91 -0.11 -14.70 12.58
C GLY A 91 0.69 -13.81 11.61
N GLY A 92 0.05 -13.27 10.57
CA GLY A 92 0.64 -12.28 9.67
C GLY A 92 0.85 -10.94 10.37
N HIS A 93 1.90 -10.22 10.00
CA HIS A 93 2.29 -8.98 10.65
C HIS A 93 3.22 -8.14 9.77
N TYR A 94 3.43 -6.89 10.18
CA TYR A 94 4.53 -6.05 9.71
C TYR A 94 5.10 -5.31 10.91
N ALA A 95 6.37 -5.56 11.23
CA ALA A 95 7.09 -4.88 12.29
C ALA A 95 7.15 -3.36 12.04
N PRO A 96 7.27 -2.54 13.10
CA PRO A 96 7.42 -1.10 12.96
C PRO A 96 8.57 -0.74 12.01
N HIS A 97 8.31 0.18 11.09
CA HIS A 97 9.26 0.65 10.08
C HIS A 97 8.88 2.06 9.60
N HIS A 98 9.77 2.64 8.79
CA HIS A 98 9.48 3.84 8.02
C HIS A 98 9.17 3.48 6.58
N ASP A 99 8.26 4.22 5.96
CA ASP A 99 7.94 4.02 4.55
C ASP A 99 8.94 4.72 3.62
N TYR A 100 9.63 5.77 4.10
CA TYR A 100 10.73 6.39 3.35
C TYR A 100 11.89 5.40 3.21
N ILE A 101 12.63 5.56 2.12
CA ILE A 101 13.76 4.69 1.81
C ILE A 101 15.06 5.31 2.33
N SER A 102 15.87 4.52 3.02
CA SER A 102 17.21 4.94 3.48
C SER A 102 18.25 4.59 2.43
N TYR A 103 18.73 5.60 1.71
CA TYR A 103 19.83 5.42 0.75
C TYR A 103 21.17 5.65 1.43
N SER A 104 22.13 4.78 1.16
CA SER A 104 23.51 4.89 1.66
C SER A 104 24.28 6.03 1.00
N SER A 105 23.96 6.36 -0.25
CA SER A 105 24.56 7.46 -1.01
C SER A 105 23.73 7.82 -2.25
N PRO A 106 23.97 8.97 -2.91
CA PRO A 106 23.25 9.35 -4.14
C PRO A 106 23.40 8.35 -5.30
N GLU A 107 24.51 7.59 -5.33
CA GLU A 107 24.76 6.57 -6.35
C GLU A 107 23.77 5.39 -6.25
N THR A 108 23.23 5.14 -5.06
CA THR A 108 22.25 4.06 -4.82
C THR A 108 20.80 4.49 -5.01
N TYR A 109 20.55 5.73 -5.42
CA TYR A 109 19.18 6.19 -5.69
C TYR A 109 18.53 5.36 -6.79
N ASP A 110 17.34 4.83 -6.48
CA ASP A 110 16.51 4.13 -7.45
C ASP A 110 15.83 5.10 -8.44
N PHE A 111 14.99 4.55 -9.31
CA PHE A 111 14.24 5.34 -10.29
C PHE A 111 13.31 6.36 -9.62
N TRP A 112 12.65 6.01 -8.51
CA TRP A 112 11.70 6.89 -7.84
C TRP A 112 12.41 8.07 -7.18
N MET A 113 13.46 7.81 -6.42
CA MET A 113 14.24 8.86 -5.75
C MET A 113 14.86 9.84 -6.75
N LYS A 114 15.35 9.35 -7.91
CA LYS A 114 15.94 10.20 -8.95
C LYS A 114 14.93 11.12 -9.64
N ASN A 115 13.69 10.65 -9.86
CA ASN A 115 12.71 11.36 -10.68
C ASN A 115 11.65 12.12 -9.86
N TYR A 116 11.34 11.64 -8.65
CA TYR A 116 10.23 12.13 -7.84
C TYR A 116 10.62 12.43 -6.39
N GLY A 117 11.81 11.99 -5.95
CA GLY A 117 12.26 12.09 -4.57
C GLY A 117 11.75 10.92 -3.70
N ASN A 118 11.96 11.04 -2.39
CA ASN A 118 11.60 9.99 -1.44
C ASN A 118 10.12 10.05 -1.05
N ARG A 119 9.59 8.95 -0.50
CA ARG A 119 8.21 8.88 -0.01
C ARG A 119 7.98 9.87 1.14
N MET A 120 7.08 10.81 0.93
CA MET A 120 6.75 11.85 1.92
C MET A 120 5.52 11.51 2.78
N ALA A 121 4.62 10.67 2.26
CA ALA A 121 3.36 10.35 2.87
C ALA A 121 2.86 8.99 2.40
N THR A 122 2.09 8.32 3.26
CA THR A 122 1.45 7.04 2.96
C THR A 122 -0.04 7.18 3.16
N PHE A 123 -0.80 6.84 2.12
CA PHE A 123 -2.23 6.61 2.26
C PHE A 123 -2.45 5.13 2.58
N PHE A 124 -2.92 4.86 3.80
CA PHE A 124 -3.20 3.51 4.25
C PHE A 124 -4.70 3.35 4.54
N TRP A 125 -5.29 2.31 3.97
CA TRP A 125 -6.67 1.93 4.21
C TRP A 125 -6.74 0.45 4.57
N SER A 126 -7.39 0.14 5.69
CA SER A 126 -7.59 -1.22 6.18
C SER A 126 -9.06 -1.59 6.21
N TYR A 127 -9.36 -2.84 5.88
CA TYR A 127 -10.67 -3.45 6.03
C TYR A 127 -10.52 -4.84 6.64
N SER A 128 -11.45 -5.21 7.53
CA SER A 128 -11.47 -6.52 8.20
C SER A 128 -12.72 -7.29 7.80
N LEU A 129 -12.51 -8.48 7.21
CA LEU A 129 -13.58 -9.47 6.98
C LEU A 129 -13.97 -10.23 8.25
N LEU A 130 -13.13 -10.18 9.29
CA LEU A 130 -13.49 -10.71 10.60
C LEU A 130 -14.50 -9.75 11.22
N LYS A 131 -15.74 -10.23 11.41
CA LYS A 131 -16.74 -9.52 12.20
C LYS A 131 -16.14 -9.31 13.59
N ARG A 132 -16.23 -8.08 14.11
CA ARG A 132 -15.94 -7.84 15.53
C ARG A 132 -16.89 -8.71 16.32
N VAL A 133 -16.35 -9.68 17.06
CA VAL A 133 -17.08 -10.24 18.19
C VAL A 133 -17.05 -9.14 19.24
N GLU A 134 -18.16 -8.44 19.40
CA GLU A 134 -18.35 -7.59 20.56
C GLU A 134 -18.38 -8.51 21.78
N VAL A 135 -17.44 -8.31 22.71
CA VAL A 135 -17.42 -8.94 24.04
C VAL A 135 -17.99 -7.94 25.02
#